data_AF-A0A536G0P3-F1
#
_entry.id   AF-A0A536G0P3-F1
#
_cell.length_a   1.000
_cell.length_b   1.000
_cell.length_c   1.000
_cell.angle_alpha   90.00
_cell.angle_beta   90.00
_cell.angle_gamma   90.00
#
_symmetry.space_group_name_H-M   'P 1'
#
loop_
_entity.id
_entity.type
_entity.pdbx_description
1 polymer ?
#
loop_
_entity_poly.entity_id
_entity_poly.type
_entity_poly.pdbx_seq_one_letter_code
_entity_poly.pdbx_strand_id
1 'polypeptide(L)'
;MQAHEIPELDPQPRDAEGHGYVDFLASNKLSVGLAIWPAGSVDRQRPHEEDEVYYVISGRGTIWVADEDRPVRAGSLVFVAAQVEHRFHDIEEDLRVLVFWAPPHVATPG
;
A
#
# COMPACT_ATOMS: atom_id res chain seq x y z
N MET A 1 12.31 10.36 18.16
CA MET A 1 10.89 10.31 17.78
C MET A 1 10.81 10.67 16.31
N GLN A 2 10.13 9.86 15.50
CA GLN A 2 9.83 10.16 14.10
C GLN A 2 8.32 10.42 14.01
N ALA A 3 7.91 11.48 13.33
CA ALA A 3 6.51 11.89 13.19
C ALA A 3 6.34 12.64 11.86
N HIS A 4 5.22 12.40 11.19
CA HIS A 4 4.92 12.94 9.86
C HIS A 4 3.43 13.24 9.74
N GLU A 5 3.10 14.31 9.03
CA GLU A 5 1.72 14.62 8.65
C GLU A 5 1.43 14.03 7.27
N ILE A 6 0.46 13.11 7.19
CA ILE A 6 0.11 12.43 5.94
C ILE A 6 -0.16 13.38 4.76
N PRO A 7 -0.83 14.55 4.95
CA PRO A 7 -1.03 15.50 3.85
C PRO A 7 0.26 16.11 3.28
N GLU A 8 1.37 16.08 4.02
CA GLU A 8 2.66 16.65 3.61
C GLU A 8 3.56 15.63 2.91
N LEU A 9 3.18 14.35 2.94
CA LEU A 9 3.92 13.28 2.26
C LEU A 9 3.60 13.27 0.76
N ASP A 10 4.66 13.18 -0.04
CA ASP A 10 4.59 13.16 -1.49
C ASP A 10 5.08 11.82 -2.05
N PRO A 11 4.17 10.84 -2.26
CA PRO A 11 4.49 9.58 -2.90
C PRO A 11 4.66 9.78 -4.40
N GLN A 12 5.88 10.11 -4.80
CA GLN A 12 6.26 10.28 -6.21
C GLN A 12 5.97 9.01 -7.02
N PRO A 13 5.47 9.14 -8.27
CA PRO A 13 5.24 8.00 -9.15
C PRO A 13 6.49 7.14 -9.34
N ARG A 14 6.34 5.82 -9.18
CA ARG A 14 7.39 4.81 -9.36
C ARG A 14 7.29 4.10 -10.71
N ASP A 15 6.15 4.19 -11.39
CA ASP A 15 5.92 3.58 -12.68
C ASP A 15 5.07 4.43 -13.63
N ALA A 16 4.89 3.93 -14.86
CA ALA A 16 4.15 4.61 -15.92
C ALA A 16 2.63 4.68 -15.68
N GLU A 17 2.09 3.89 -14.74
CA GLU A 17 0.67 3.95 -14.36
C GLU A 17 0.42 4.93 -13.21
N GLY A 18 1.47 5.56 -12.69
CA GLY A 18 1.37 6.57 -11.66
C GLY A 18 1.34 6.01 -10.25
N HIS A 19 1.65 4.72 -10.05
CA HIS A 19 1.73 4.14 -8.71
C HIS A 19 2.83 4.84 -7.91
N GLY A 20 2.44 5.55 -6.85
CA GLY A 20 3.36 6.29 -6.01
C GLY A 20 3.63 5.56 -4.71
N TYR A 21 4.86 5.64 -4.18
CA TYR A 21 5.13 5.14 -2.82
C TYR A 21 6.30 5.88 -2.16
N VAL A 22 6.13 6.23 -0.88
CA VAL A 22 7.17 6.82 -0.03
C VAL A 22 7.22 6.14 1.34
N ASP A 23 8.42 5.72 1.76
CA ASP A 23 8.70 5.28 3.13
C ASP A 23 8.97 6.49 4.03
N PHE A 24 8.42 6.50 5.24
CA PHE A 24 8.63 7.61 6.17
C PHE A 24 8.81 7.19 7.63
N LEU A 25 8.45 5.97 8.02
CA LEU A 25 8.77 5.41 9.33
C LEU A 25 9.43 4.04 9.19
N ALA A 26 10.51 3.80 9.92
CA ALA A 26 11.16 2.49 9.97
C ALA A 26 11.85 2.20 11.29
N SER A 27 11.91 0.92 11.63
CA SER A 27 12.66 0.32 12.73
C SER A 27 13.23 -1.03 12.30
N ASN A 28 13.85 -1.79 13.21
CA ASN A 28 14.24 -3.17 12.96
C ASN A 28 13.08 -4.18 13.00
N LYS A 29 11.83 -3.73 13.24
CA LYS A 29 10.66 -4.61 13.36
C LYS A 29 9.56 -4.31 12.36
N LEU A 30 9.45 -3.07 11.91
CA LEU A 30 8.45 -2.66 10.92
C LEU A 30 8.88 -1.42 10.15
N SER A 31 8.30 -1.23 8.98
CA SER A 31 8.29 0.03 8.24
C SER A 31 6.85 0.44 7.88
N VAL A 32 6.66 1.74 7.65
CA VAL A 32 5.39 2.31 7.21
C VAL A 32 5.65 3.23 6.03
N GLY A 33 4.87 3.04 4.98
CA GLY A 33 4.86 3.88 3.80
C GLY A 33 3.47 4.37 3.43
N LEU A 34 3.43 5.34 2.51
CA LEU A 34 2.22 5.85 1.90
C LEU A 34 2.26 5.48 0.43
N ALA A 35 1.24 4.75 -0.02
CA ALA A 35 1.06 4.34 -1.40
C ALA A 35 -0.10 5.10 -2.06
N ILE A 36 0.02 5.32 -3.38
CA ILE A 36 -1.07 5.81 -4.22
C ILE A 36 -1.26 4.87 -5.41
N TRP A 37 -2.51 4.46 -5.62
CA TRP A 37 -2.94 3.82 -6.87
C TRP A 37 -3.95 4.73 -7.58
N PRO A 38 -3.63 5.25 -8.78
CA PRO A 38 -4.56 6.06 -9.55
C PRO A 38 -5.81 5.31 -10.00
N ALA A 39 -6.91 6.03 -10.21
CA ALA A 39 -8.13 5.46 -10.77
C ALA A 39 -7.87 4.78 -12.12
N GLY A 40 -8.43 3.57 -12.29
CA GLY A 40 -8.25 2.74 -13.49
C GLY A 40 -6.91 2.01 -13.59
N SER A 41 -5.99 2.20 -12.64
CA SER A 41 -4.78 1.40 -12.54
C SER A 41 -5.06 0.00 -11.99
N VAL A 42 -4.11 -0.91 -12.19
CA VAL A 42 -4.13 -2.25 -11.58
C VAL A 42 -2.83 -2.43 -10.84
N ASP A 43 -2.94 -2.82 -9.58
CA ASP A 43 -1.79 -3.13 -8.77
C ASP A 43 -1.05 -4.36 -9.31
N ARG A 44 0.27 -4.21 -9.50
CA ARG A 44 1.16 -5.24 -10.04
C ARG A 44 2.10 -5.83 -8.99
N GLN A 45 1.79 -5.61 -7.72
CA GLN A 45 2.54 -6.22 -6.63
C GLN A 45 2.59 -7.74 -6.78
N ARG A 46 3.65 -8.33 -6.24
CA ARG A 46 3.89 -9.76 -6.25
C ARG A 46 3.96 -10.25 -4.81
N PRO A 47 3.69 -11.55 -4.57
CA PRO A 47 3.91 -12.15 -3.26
C PRO A 47 5.31 -11.80 -2.72
N HIS A 48 5.36 -11.44 -1.43
CA HIS A 48 6.56 -10.99 -0.74
C HIS A 48 6.69 -11.64 0.65
N GLU A 49 7.85 -11.51 1.29
CA GLU A 49 8.19 -12.23 2.53
C GLU A 49 7.62 -11.54 3.79
N GLU A 50 7.16 -10.32 3.64
CA GLU A 50 6.61 -9.50 4.71
C GLU A 50 5.10 -9.74 4.90
N ASP A 51 4.65 -9.73 6.15
CA ASP A 51 3.25 -9.44 6.45
C ASP A 51 2.97 -7.97 6.13
N GLU A 52 1.77 -7.70 5.63
CA GLU A 52 1.36 -6.37 5.19
C GLU A 52 0.00 -5.98 5.76
N VAL A 53 -0.13 -4.74 6.21
CA VAL A 53 -1.42 -4.14 6.58
C VAL A 53 -1.65 -2.91 5.71
N TYR A 54 -2.84 -2.85 5.11
CA TYR A 54 -3.34 -1.69 4.40
C TYR A 54 -4.37 -0.94 5.23
N TYR A 55 -4.18 0.37 5.38
CA TYR A 55 -5.23 1.26 5.87
C TYR A 55 -5.57 2.30 4.79
N VAL A 56 -6.78 2.22 4.25
CA VAL A 56 -7.24 3.12 3.19
C VAL A 56 -7.64 4.47 3.79
N ILE A 57 -6.88 5.52 3.48
CA ILE A 57 -7.14 6.89 3.92
C ILE A 57 -8.27 7.51 3.08
N SER A 58 -8.20 7.35 1.75
CA SER A 58 -9.18 7.87 0.81
C SER A 58 -9.23 7.03 -0.48
N GLY A 59 -10.27 7.24 -1.28
CA GLY A 59 -10.53 6.54 -2.53
C GLY A 59 -11.44 5.32 -2.37
N ARG A 60 -11.65 4.62 -3.50
CA ARG A 60 -12.47 3.40 -3.61
C ARG A 60 -11.89 2.46 -4.65
N GLY A 61 -11.98 1.17 -4.35
CA GLY A 61 -11.62 0.09 -5.26
C GLY A 61 -11.94 -1.26 -4.62
N THR A 62 -11.36 -2.32 -5.16
CA THR A 62 -11.45 -3.67 -4.60
C THR A 62 -10.06 -4.21 -4.34
N ILE A 63 -9.89 -4.94 -3.24
CA ILE A 63 -8.69 -5.75 -3.02
C ILE A 63 -9.07 -7.21 -3.18
N TRP A 64 -8.25 -7.92 -3.94
CA TRP A 64 -8.27 -9.36 -4.00
C TRP A 64 -7.16 -9.88 -3.09
N VAL A 65 -7.47 -10.82 -2.20
CA VAL A 65 -6.50 -11.49 -1.32
C VAL A 65 -6.77 -12.99 -1.36
N ALA A 66 -5.77 -13.78 -1.76
CA ALA A 66 -5.86 -15.22 -1.99
C ALA A 66 -6.95 -15.64 -2.99
N ASP A 67 -8.20 -15.74 -2.58
CA ASP A 67 -9.35 -16.13 -3.42
C ASP A 67 -10.60 -15.28 -3.13
N GLU A 68 -10.45 -14.22 -2.33
CA GLU A 68 -11.54 -13.35 -1.92
C GLU A 68 -11.39 -11.93 -2.46
N ASP A 69 -12.46 -11.42 -3.08
CA ASP A 69 -12.60 -10.00 -3.45
C ASP A 69 -13.34 -9.23 -2.36
N ARG A 70 -12.78 -8.08 -1.98
CA ARG A 70 -13.38 -7.20 -0.98
C ARG A 70 -13.36 -5.74 -1.42
N PRO A 71 -14.52 -5.07 -1.50
CA PRO A 71 -14.57 -3.63 -1.71
C PRO A 71 -13.90 -2.89 -0.56
N VAL A 72 -13.09 -1.89 -0.90
CA VAL A 72 -12.40 -1.00 0.04
C VAL A 72 -12.80 0.45 -0.19
N ARG A 73 -12.77 1.21 0.90
CA ARG A 73 -13.06 2.64 0.97
C ARG A 73 -12.32 3.25 2.14
N ALA A 74 -12.33 4.58 2.26
CA ALA A 74 -11.82 5.28 3.43
C ALA A 74 -12.22 4.60 4.76
N GLY A 75 -11.22 4.31 5.60
CA GLY A 75 -11.36 3.59 6.87
C GLY A 75 -11.30 2.06 6.77
N SER A 76 -11.11 1.48 5.58
CA SER A 76 -10.93 0.04 5.42
C SER A 76 -9.53 -0.37 5.90
N LEU A 77 -9.47 -1.50 6.60
CA LEU A 77 -8.24 -2.12 7.08
C LEU A 77 -8.17 -3.55 6.54
N VAL A 78 -7.05 -3.90 5.91
CA VAL A 78 -6.83 -5.22 5.29
C VAL A 78 -5.50 -5.76 5.79
N PHE A 79 -5.48 -7.02 6.17
CA PHE A 79 -4.26 -7.74 6.51
C PHE A 79 -3.98 -8.77 5.42
N VAL A 80 -2.73 -8.82 4.98
CA VAL A 80 -2.24 -9.82 4.04
C VAL A 80 -1.02 -10.50 4.66
N ALA A 81 -1.11 -11.82 4.79
CA ALA A 81 0.01 -12.61 5.32
C ALA A 81 1.12 -12.73 4.27
N ALA A 82 2.35 -12.93 4.75
CA ALA A 82 3.49 -13.20 3.88
C ALA A 82 3.18 -14.29 2.83
N GLN A 83 3.67 -14.07 1.60
CA GLN A 83 3.52 -14.93 0.42
C GLN A 83 2.08 -15.12 -0.08
N VAL A 84 1.07 -14.45 0.51
CA VAL A 84 -0.28 -14.48 -0.02
C VAL A 84 -0.39 -13.54 -1.22
N GLU A 85 -0.87 -14.07 -2.34
CA GLU A 85 -1.12 -13.26 -3.53
C GLU A 85 -2.26 -12.28 -3.28
N HIS A 86 -2.04 -11.02 -3.68
CA HIS A 86 -3.01 -9.95 -3.52
C HIS A 86 -2.75 -8.84 -4.53
N ARG A 87 -3.77 -8.02 -4.78
CA ARG A 87 -3.68 -6.80 -5.60
C ARG A 87 -4.90 -5.92 -5.40
N PHE A 88 -4.72 -4.60 -5.48
CA PHE A 88 -5.83 -3.68 -5.75
C PHE A 88 -6.24 -3.72 -7.23
N HIS A 89 -7.54 -3.68 -7.49
CA HIS A 89 -8.14 -3.61 -8.82
C HIS A 89 -9.49 -2.90 -8.77
N ASP A 90 -10.09 -2.68 -9.96
CA ASP A 90 -11.35 -1.95 -10.11
C ASP A 90 -11.34 -0.62 -9.33
N ILE A 91 -10.22 0.10 -9.42
CA ILE A 91 -9.98 1.32 -8.67
C ILE A 91 -10.78 2.46 -9.31
N GLU A 92 -11.86 2.88 -8.63
CA GLU A 92 -12.79 3.89 -9.12
C GLU A 92 -12.33 5.32 -8.81
N GLU A 93 -11.62 5.48 -7.69
CA GLU A 93 -11.07 6.76 -7.22
C GLU A 93 -9.66 6.51 -6.70
N ASP A 94 -8.76 7.48 -6.91
CA ASP A 94 -7.38 7.41 -6.44
C ASP A 94 -7.30 6.93 -4.98
N LEU A 95 -6.70 5.75 -4.79
CA LEU A 95 -6.49 5.18 -3.47
C LEU A 95 -5.27 5.83 -2.85
N ARG A 96 -5.42 6.40 -1.65
CA ARG A 96 -4.30 6.73 -0.75
C ARG A 96 -4.33 5.77 0.42
N VAL A 97 -3.24 5.02 0.62
CA VAL A 97 -3.23 3.90 1.55
C VAL A 97 -1.95 3.93 2.38
N LEU A 98 -2.07 3.79 3.69
CA LEU A 98 -0.91 3.48 4.54
C LEU A 98 -0.62 1.99 4.44
N VAL A 99 0.66 1.69 4.25
CA VAL A 99 1.17 0.33 4.14
C VAL A 99 2.11 0.07 5.30
N PHE A 100 1.83 -0.95 6.09
CA PHE A 100 2.67 -1.38 7.21
C PHE A 100 3.29 -2.72 6.88
N TRP A 101 4.61 -2.82 7.01
CA TRP A 101 5.39 -4.01 6.69
C TRP A 101 6.02 -4.62 7.93
N ALA A 102 5.94 -5.94 8.07
CA ALA A 102 6.65 -6.69 9.11
C ALA A 102 7.19 -8.03 8.57
N PRO A 103 8.52 -8.28 8.54
CA PRO A 103 9.62 -7.36 8.87
C PRO A 103 9.60 -6.08 8.00
N PRO A 104 10.39 -5.03 8.35
CA PRO A 104 10.42 -3.81 7.57
C PRO A 104 10.81 -4.09 6.12
N HIS A 105 10.01 -3.59 5.17
CA HIS A 105 10.38 -3.58 3.78
C HIS A 105 11.58 -2.65 3.60
N VAL A 106 12.71 -3.20 3.13
CA VAL A 106 13.90 -2.40 2.84
C VAL A 106 13.82 -2.00 1.38
N ALA A 107 13.48 -0.73 1.12
CA ALA A 107 13.76 -0.15 -0.19
C ALA A 107 15.27 -0.33 -0.43
N THR A 108 15.64 -1.25 -1.32
CA THR A 108 17.04 -1.47 -1.64
C THR A 108 17.57 -0.14 -2.17
N PRO A 109 18.61 0.46 -1.56
CA PRO A 109 19.25 1.62 -2.16
C PRO A 109 19.78 1.17 -3.51
N GLY A 110 19.30 1.80 -4.59
CA GLY A 110 19.88 1.63 -5.93
C GLY A 110 21.32 2.13 -6.01
#